data_AF-A0A1H6J6X1-F1
#
_entry.id   AF-A0A1H6J6X1-F1
#
_cell.length_a   1.000
_cell.length_b   1.000
_cell.length_c   1.000
_cell.angle_alpha   90.00
_cell.angle_beta   90.00
_cell.angle_gamma   90.00
#
_symmetry.space_group_name_H-M   'P 1'
#
loop_
_entity.id
_entity.type
_entity.pdbx_description
1 polymer ?
#
loop_
_entity_poly.entity_id
_entity_poly.type
_entity_poly.pdbx_seq_one_letter_code
_entity_poly.pdbx_strand_id
1 'polypeptide(L)'
;MLIQSSLWQDFSRLSRQLKQGNIMPDDYHRLVSDYSCRCCQLATMLERQRSSLLQEWCLRYALFTLAEGAVNRHHTETQRQMCLDMLYMPLIALTRLYQRQPQGLAELAALHAKLKYCFACH
;
A
#
# COMPACT_ATOMS: atom_id res chain seq x y z
N MET A 1 24.58 6.31 -1.30
CA MET A 1 23.66 5.38 -0.60
C MET A 1 22.77 6.03 0.48
N LEU A 2 22.84 7.35 0.74
CA LEU A 2 22.01 8.00 1.78
C LEU A 2 20.52 8.21 1.42
N ILE A 3 20.18 8.24 0.13
CA ILE A 3 18.80 8.45 -0.35
C ILE A 3 17.92 7.19 -0.16
N GLN A 4 18.53 6.01 -0.06
CA GLN A 4 17.81 4.74 0.09
C GLN A 4 17.24 4.55 1.50
N SER A 5 17.95 4.99 2.54
CA SER A 5 17.48 4.86 3.92
C SER A 5 16.32 5.80 4.22
N SER A 6 16.31 7.01 3.64
CA SER A 6 15.26 8.01 3.90
C SER A 6 13.89 7.56 3.37
N LEU A 7 13.82 6.97 2.17
CA LEU A 7 12.54 6.50 1.61
C LEU A 7 11.95 5.32 2.39
N TRP A 8 12.77 4.38 2.83
CA TRP A 8 12.33 3.27 3.69
C TRP A 8 11.85 3.78 5.05
N GLN A 9 12.56 4.74 5.65
CA GLN A 9 12.18 5.36 6.91
C GLN A 9 10.87 6.13 6.78
N ASP A 10 10.70 6.91 5.72
CA ASP A 10 9.46 7.64 5.44
C ASP A 10 8.28 6.70 5.25
N PHE A 11 8.42 5.67 4.41
CA PHE A 11 7.41 4.65 4.20
C PHE A 11 7.00 3.97 5.53
N SER A 12 7.99 3.59 6.35
CA SER A 12 7.78 2.92 7.63
C SER A 12 7.22 3.85 8.72
N ARG A 13 7.49 5.15 8.65
CA ARG A 13 6.92 6.17 9.53
C ARG A 13 5.45 6.39 9.20
N LEU A 14 5.14 6.61 7.93
CA LEU A 14 3.78 6.88 7.45
C LEU A 14 2.87 5.66 7.65
N SER A 15 3.36 4.43 7.45
CA SER A 15 2.58 3.23 7.74
C SER A 15 2.21 3.10 9.23
N ARG A 16 3.15 3.40 10.13
CA ARG A 16 2.89 3.38 11.57
C ARG A 16 1.88 4.44 11.97
N GLN A 17 1.97 5.65 11.40
CA GLN A 17 1.00 6.71 11.62
C GLN A 17 -0.41 6.27 11.18
N LEU A 18 -0.54 5.69 9.98
CA LEU A 18 -1.83 5.17 9.49
C LEU A 18 -2.44 4.11 10.43
N LYS A 19 -1.60 3.21 10.97
CA LYS A 19 -2.06 2.14 11.86
C LYS A 19 -2.38 2.60 13.28
N GLN A 20 -1.77 3.68 13.75
CA GLN A 20 -2.01 4.20 15.10
C GLN A 20 -3.36 4.90 15.26
N GLY A 21 -3.95 5.42 14.17
CA GLY A 21 -5.29 6.02 14.19
C GLY A 21 -5.45 7.32 14.97
N ASN A 22 -4.40 7.81 15.64
CA ASN A 22 -4.42 9.03 16.47
C ASN A 22 -4.13 10.29 15.65
N ILE A 23 -4.87 10.49 14.56
CA ILE A 23 -4.58 11.55 13.59
C ILE A 23 -5.79 12.44 13.43
N MET A 24 -5.55 13.75 13.44
CA MET A 24 -6.59 14.74 13.21
C MET A 24 -7.31 14.43 11.87
N PRO A 25 -8.65 14.42 11.84
CA PRO A 25 -9.41 14.06 10.65
C PRO A 25 -8.98 14.82 9.38
N ASP A 26 -8.67 16.11 9.52
CA ASP A 26 -8.31 17.01 8.42
C ASP A 26 -6.96 16.66 7.76
N ASP A 27 -6.05 16.01 8.50
CA ASP A 27 -4.73 15.61 8.01
C ASP A 27 -4.71 14.17 7.45
N TYR A 28 -5.79 13.41 7.63
CA TYR A 28 -5.83 11.99 7.27
C TYR A 28 -5.66 11.79 5.76
N HIS A 29 -6.33 12.61 4.95
CA HIS A 29 -6.18 12.58 3.48
C HIS A 29 -4.72 12.74 3.06
N ARG A 30 -4.04 13.73 3.63
CA ARG A 30 -2.64 14.02 3.31
C ARG A 30 -1.76 12.84 3.68
N LEU A 31 -2.00 12.22 4.84
CA LEU A 31 -1.26 11.04 5.25
C LEU A 31 -1.44 9.87 4.29
N VAL A 32 -2.67 9.53 3.91
CA VAL A 32 -2.95 8.41 2.98
C VAL A 32 -2.30 8.69 1.62
N SER A 33 -2.40 9.92 1.13
CA SER A 33 -1.76 10.38 -0.11
C SER A 33 -0.24 10.25 -0.03
N ASP A 34 0.39 10.82 1.00
CA ASP A 34 1.83 10.79 1.20
C ASP A 34 2.33 9.35 1.34
N TYR A 35 1.62 8.51 2.09
CA TYR A 35 1.95 7.09 2.24
C TYR A 35 1.98 6.35 0.90
N SER A 36 0.92 6.52 0.12
CA SER A 36 0.78 5.89 -1.20
C SER A 36 1.84 6.39 -2.18
N CYS A 37 2.12 7.70 -2.17
CA CYS A 37 3.17 8.30 -2.97
C CYS A 37 4.56 7.72 -2.61
N ARG A 38 4.88 7.64 -1.32
CA ARG A 38 6.15 7.06 -0.85
C ARG A 38 6.25 5.58 -1.18
N CYS A 39 5.16 4.81 -1.09
CA CYS A 39 5.13 3.43 -1.55
C CYS A 39 5.52 3.32 -3.03
N CYS A 40 4.90 4.11 -3.92
CA CYS A 40 5.20 4.07 -5.35
C CYS A 40 6.63 4.51 -5.68
N GLN A 41 7.15 5.54 -5.00
CA GLN A 41 8.54 5.96 -5.13
C GLN A 41 9.50 4.85 -4.70
N LEU A 42 9.21 4.21 -3.57
CA LEU A 42 10.00 3.09 -3.06
C LEU A 42 9.96 1.89 -4.01
N ALA A 43 8.78 1.53 -4.51
CA ALA A 43 8.62 0.45 -5.49
C ALA A 43 9.41 0.72 -6.79
N THR A 44 9.36 1.95 -7.31
CA THR A 44 10.13 2.38 -8.49
C THR A 44 11.64 2.31 -8.23
N MET A 45 12.08 2.70 -7.04
CA MET A 45 13.48 2.58 -6.65
C MET A 45 13.94 1.11 -6.60
N LEU A 46 13.11 0.23 -6.04
CA LEU A 46 13.41 -1.20 -5.92
C LEU A 46 13.39 -1.92 -7.28
N GLU A 47 12.51 -1.49 -8.19
CA GLU A 47 12.51 -1.92 -9.59
C GLU A 47 13.85 -1.61 -10.27
N ARG A 48 14.35 -0.38 -10.13
CA ARG A 48 15.67 0.04 -10.67
C ARG A 48 16.83 -0.77 -10.09
N GLN A 49 16.70 -1.24 -8.85
CA GLN A 49 17.67 -2.09 -8.17
C GLN A 49 17.49 -3.59 -8.49
N ARG A 50 16.51 -3.94 -9.33
CA ARG A 50 16.14 -5.33 -9.68
C ARG A 50 15.80 -6.17 -8.44
N SER A 51 15.28 -5.53 -7.38
CA SER A 51 14.84 -6.21 -6.16
C SER A 51 13.34 -6.47 -6.21
N SER A 52 12.94 -7.44 -7.03
CA SER A 52 11.52 -7.79 -7.24
C SER A 52 10.82 -8.21 -5.94
N LEU A 53 11.51 -8.95 -5.07
CA LEU A 53 10.96 -9.41 -3.80
C LEU A 53 10.62 -8.25 -2.86
N LEU A 54 11.53 -7.28 -2.70
CA LEU A 54 11.29 -6.11 -1.86
C LEU A 54 10.26 -5.17 -2.48
N GLN A 55 10.28 -5.02 -3.81
CA GLN A 55 9.28 -4.26 -4.55
C GLN A 55 7.88 -4.84 -4.32
N GLU A 56 7.74 -6.15 -4.45
CA GLU A 56 6.48 -6.83 -4.19
C GLU A 56 6.04 -6.69 -2.74
N TRP A 57 6.96 -6.90 -1.80
CA TRP A 57 6.69 -6.80 -0.37
C TRP A 57 6.15 -5.41 -0.01
N CYS A 58 6.80 -4.33 -0.46
CA CYS A 58 6.40 -2.98 -0.08
C CYS A 58 5.04 -2.60 -0.69
N LEU A 59 4.77 -3.04 -1.93
CA LEU A 59 3.50 -2.82 -2.58
C LEU A 59 2.37 -3.62 -1.93
N ARG A 60 2.58 -4.90 -1.63
CA ARG A 60 1.61 -5.74 -0.90
C ARG A 60 1.33 -5.15 0.48
N TYR A 61 2.37 -4.75 1.20
CA TYR A 61 2.23 -4.15 2.52
C TYR A 61 1.39 -2.87 2.49
N ALA A 62 1.64 -1.99 1.51
CA ALA A 62 0.87 -0.76 1.35
C ALA A 62 -0.59 -1.03 0.97
N LEU A 63 -0.80 -1.93 0.01
CA LEU A 63 -2.14 -2.34 -0.40
C LEU A 63 -2.97 -2.82 0.79
N PHE A 64 -2.43 -3.74 1.59
CA PHE A 64 -3.18 -4.27 2.74
C PHE A 64 -3.31 -3.27 3.88
N THR A 65 -2.33 -2.39 4.11
CA THR A 65 -2.48 -1.30 5.09
C THR A 65 -3.62 -0.35 4.71
N LEU A 66 -3.76 -0.04 3.41
CA LEU A 66 -4.89 0.75 2.92
C LEU A 66 -6.21 -0.02 2.97
N ALA A 67 -6.21 -1.32 2.66
CA ALA A 67 -7.42 -2.14 2.70
C ALA A 67 -7.94 -2.26 4.15
N GLU A 68 -7.05 -2.50 5.11
CA GLU A 68 -7.34 -2.46 6.55
C GLU A 68 -7.94 -1.09 6.95
N GLY A 69 -7.36 0.01 6.46
CA GLY A 69 -7.88 1.35 6.71
C GLY A 69 -9.28 1.59 6.11
N ALA A 70 -9.57 1.02 4.94
CA ALA A 70 -10.85 1.15 4.25
C ALA A 70 -11.99 0.38 4.95
N VAL A 71 -11.66 -0.68 5.69
CA VAL A 71 -12.64 -1.51 6.43
C VAL A 71 -12.66 -1.24 7.93
N ASN A 72 -11.79 -0.36 8.44
CA ASN A 72 -11.68 -0.07 9.86
C ASN A 72 -12.96 0.63 10.38
N ARG A 73 -13.67 -0.03 11.31
CA ARG A 73 -14.91 0.49 11.92
C ARG A 73 -14.70 1.70 12.81
N HIS A 74 -13.47 1.97 13.24
CA HIS A 74 -13.12 3.15 14.01
C HIS A 74 -12.84 4.39 13.13
N HIS A 75 -12.72 4.21 11.81
CA HIS A 75 -12.59 5.31 10.87
C HIS A 75 -13.97 5.87 10.49
N THR A 76 -14.01 7.18 10.26
CA THR A 76 -15.16 7.84 9.61
C THR A 76 -15.36 7.30 8.19
N GLU A 77 -16.55 7.46 7.63
CA GLU A 77 -16.84 7.10 6.23
C GLU A 77 -15.87 7.78 5.26
N THR A 78 -15.57 9.06 5.48
CA THR A 78 -14.61 9.83 4.69
C THR A 78 -13.20 9.24 4.76
N GLN A 79 -12.71 8.89 5.94
CA GLN A 79 -11.39 8.26 6.09
C GLN A 79 -11.31 6.88 5.41
N ARG A 80 -12.37 6.07 5.54
CA ARG A 80 -12.48 4.78 4.85
C ARG A 80 -12.46 4.95 3.33
N GLN A 81 -13.20 5.92 2.82
CA GLN A 81 -13.24 6.24 1.39
C GLN A 81 -11.87 6.69 0.88
N MET A 82 -11.15 7.54 1.63
CA MET A 82 -9.79 7.96 1.27
C MET A 82 -8.82 6.77 1.14
N CYS A 83 -8.89 5.81 2.06
CA CYS A 83 -8.09 4.59 1.96
C CYS A 83 -8.48 3.76 0.74
N LEU A 84 -9.78 3.59 0.49
CA LEU A 84 -10.32 2.86 -0.66
C LEU A 84 -9.86 3.48 -1.99
N ASP A 85 -9.96 4.80 -2.10
CA ASP A 85 -9.56 5.59 -3.27
C ASP A 85 -8.08 5.50 -3.56
N MET A 86 -7.22 5.20 -2.57
CA MET A 86 -5.77 5.13 -2.78
C MET A 86 -5.26 3.70 -3.03
N LEU A 87 -6.10 2.67 -2.88
CA LEU A 87 -5.75 1.28 -3.14
C LEU A 87 -5.30 1.02 -4.58
N TYR A 88 -5.83 1.76 -5.56
CA TYR A 88 -5.50 1.52 -6.96
C TYR A 88 -4.01 1.71 -7.24
N MET A 89 -3.32 2.61 -6.50
CA MET A 89 -1.90 2.90 -6.74
C MET A 89 -1.02 1.66 -6.53
N PRO A 90 -0.99 1.03 -5.34
CA PRO A 90 -0.24 -0.21 -5.15
C PRO A 90 -0.80 -1.38 -5.95
N LEU A 91 -2.13 -1.43 -6.18
CA LEU A 91 -2.75 -2.51 -6.97
C LEU A 91 -2.26 -2.52 -8.42
N ILE A 92 -2.31 -1.38 -9.12
CA ILE A 92 -1.83 -1.27 -10.51
C ILE A 92 -0.33 -1.60 -10.59
N ALA A 93 0.46 -1.13 -9.62
CA ALA A 93 1.88 -1.43 -9.57
C ALA A 93 2.16 -2.92 -9.37
N LEU A 94 1.41 -3.62 -8.50
CA LEU A 94 1.49 -5.07 -8.34
C LEU A 94 1.07 -5.81 -9.60
N THR A 95 -0.02 -5.38 -10.25
CA THR A 95 -0.46 -5.99 -11.51
C THR A 95 0.62 -5.92 -12.57
N ARG A 96 1.28 -4.77 -12.73
CA ARG A 96 2.40 -4.62 -13.67
C ARG A 96 3.60 -5.49 -13.28
N LEU A 97 3.90 -5.61 -11.99
CA LEU A 97 4.99 -6.45 -11.50
C LEU A 97 4.72 -7.93 -11.83
N TYR A 98 3.52 -8.43 -11.54
CA TYR A 98 3.16 -9.81 -11.78
C TYR A 98 3.05 -10.15 -13.26
N GLN A 99 2.54 -9.25 -14.10
CA GLN A 99 2.48 -9.48 -15.56
C GLN A 99 3.85 -9.80 -16.18
N ARG A 100 4.96 -9.42 -15.53
CA ARG A 100 6.33 -9.68 -15.99
C ARG A 100 6.91 -11.00 -15.47
N GLN A 101 6.20 -11.70 -14.58
CA GLN A 101 6.66 -12.92 -13.93
C GLN A 101 5.98 -14.16 -14.52
N PRO A 102 6.68 -15.31 -14.62
CA PRO A 102 6.10 -16.55 -15.15
C PRO A 102 4.85 -17.03 -14.41
N GLN A 103 4.79 -16.80 -13.09
CA GLN A 103 3.69 -17.22 -12.21
C GLN A 103 2.74 -16.06 -11.86
N GLY A 104 2.85 -14.93 -12.57
CA GLY A 104 2.13 -13.70 -12.23
C GLY A 104 0.61 -13.81 -12.16
N LEU A 105 0.01 -14.64 -13.03
CA LEU A 105 -1.44 -14.85 -13.02
C LEU A 105 -1.91 -15.54 -11.73
N ALA A 106 -1.13 -16.50 -11.23
CA ALA A 106 -1.43 -17.18 -9.96
C ALA A 106 -1.27 -16.21 -8.78
N GLU A 107 -0.20 -15.40 -8.77
CA GLU A 107 0.01 -14.38 -7.74
C GLU A 107 -1.08 -13.30 -7.74
N LEU A 108 -1.57 -12.90 -8.91
CA LEU A 108 -2.70 -11.98 -9.05
C LEU A 108 -4.00 -12.59 -8.54
N ALA A 109 -4.28 -13.85 -8.87
CA ALA A 109 -5.45 -14.55 -8.35
C ALA A 109 -5.40 -14.66 -6.82
N ALA A 110 -4.24 -15.00 -6.26
CA ALA A 110 -4.03 -15.05 -4.81
C ALA A 110 -4.19 -13.66 -4.15
N LEU A 111 -3.71 -12.59 -4.80
CA LEU A 111 -3.89 -11.22 -4.34
C LEU A 111 -5.37 -10.84 -4.29
N HIS A 112 -6.11 -11.09 -5.38
CA HIS A 112 -7.55 -10.80 -5.44
C HIS A 112 -8.35 -11.60 -4.42
N ALA A 113 -8.02 -12.88 -4.20
CA ALA A 113 -8.66 -13.70 -3.18
C ALA A 113 -8.46 -13.12 -1.78
N LYS A 114 -7.25 -12.68 -1.45
CA LYS A 114 -6.94 -12.03 -0.15
C LYS A 114 -7.65 -10.69 0.02
N LEU A 115 -7.70 -9.85 -1.03
CA LEU A 115 -8.46 -8.60 -0.99
C LEU A 115 -9.95 -8.86 -0.78
N LYS A 116 -10.53 -9.80 -1.52
CA LYS A 116 -11.94 -10.18 -1.37
C LYS A 116 -12.24 -10.64 0.06
N TYR A 117 -11.36 -11.42 0.66
CA TYR A 117 -11.48 -11.83 2.06
C TYR A 117 -11.45 -10.62 3.01
N CYS A 118 -10.50 -9.70 2.82
CA CYS A 118 -10.39 -8.47 3.62
C CYS A 118 -11.69 -7.64 3.60
N PHE A 119 -12.32 -7.49 2.43
CA PHE A 119 -13.58 -6.74 2.30
C PHE A 119 -14.84 -7.51 2.70
N ALA A 120 -14.78 -8.85 2.82
CA ALA A 120 -15.94 -9.67 3.16
C ALA A 120 -16.11 -9.91 4.67
N CYS A 121 -15.05 -9.78 5.46
CA CYS A 121 -15.03 -10.14 6.89
C CYS A 121 -15.28 -8.98 7.86
N HIS A 122 -15.56 -7.77 7.37
CA HIS A 122 -15.69 -6.54 8.18
C HIS A 122 -17.02 -5.84 7.95
#